data_AF-A0A0H2S5I0-F1
#
_entry.id   AF-A0A0H2S5I0-F1
#
_cell.length_a   1.000
_cell.length_b   1.000
_cell.length_c   1.000
_cell.angle_alpha   90.00
_cell.angle_beta   90.00
_cell.angle_gamma   90.00
#
_symmetry.space_group_name_H-M   'P 1'
#
loop_
_entity.id
_entity.type
_entity.pdbx_description
1 polymer ?
#
loop_
_entity_poly.entity_id
_entity_poly.type
_entity_poly.pdbx_seq_one_letter_code
_entity_poly.pdbx_strand_id
1 'polypeptide(L)'
;MSVPSSLGSTLTKIGWQLTGLKYASLAGLTTLFYDIFLTFSDEVKFIWNGNFTIVKLNFIIVTSSSSFTRLLHVDAAPVEPLHRFWRTFLRALVWHISVLQRIYVGIVTLCNRFILLAPLLGGIILTFSINVVIYLRIYALFGRNKVVATALMIYLLAELGVGLWSFLFPKVHPYILPGPPEMAQYPVLHSCVWEHSVRLSNLQSATYQFMQTGFDTIAFVLIGLKAILDSNDQNGLRSKMAQDGFLYFVVVLSLNMTWALMIIFAPPLLRYAAAQPAIQLQCVCMNRMTLSLMSFRFSGVNSGGEDINRGIGNYSNENLKGRSGKRRGSWVGTSTFEAAFTDSDCSTLPGTPGLPLQFPTSARSGDSF
;
A
#
# COMPACT_ATOMS: atom_id res chain seq x y z
N MET A 1 19.70 -36.40 31.13
CA MET A 1 19.61 -35.12 31.86
C MET A 1 18.15 -34.75 31.99
N SER A 2 17.61 -34.61 33.21
CA SER A 2 16.27 -34.08 33.41
C SER A 2 16.25 -32.59 33.10
N VAL A 3 15.46 -32.17 32.12
CA VAL A 3 15.25 -30.75 31.81
C VAL A 3 14.62 -30.07 33.03
N PRO A 4 15.15 -28.93 33.51
CA PRO A 4 14.53 -28.21 34.62
C PRO A 4 13.08 -27.87 34.28
N SER A 5 12.15 -28.16 35.19
CA SER A 5 10.70 -28.00 34.99
C SER A 5 10.29 -26.58 34.56
N SER A 6 11.05 -25.57 34.94
CA SER A 6 10.86 -24.18 34.51
C SER A 6 11.05 -23.99 33.00
N LEU A 7 12.02 -24.66 32.39
CA LEU A 7 12.33 -24.55 30.96
C LEU A 7 11.20 -25.10 30.10
N GLY A 8 10.58 -26.19 30.52
CA GLY A 8 9.44 -26.80 29.82
C GLY A 8 8.28 -25.82 29.65
N SER A 9 7.91 -25.11 30.72
CA SER A 9 6.80 -24.14 30.68
C SER A 9 7.06 -22.95 29.74
N THR A 10 8.30 -22.47 29.67
CA THR A 10 8.71 -21.38 28.77
C THR A 10 8.69 -21.84 27.32
N LEU A 11 9.19 -23.05 27.05
CA LEU A 11 9.23 -23.62 25.71
C LEU A 11 7.83 -23.85 25.14
N THR A 12 6.90 -24.35 25.96
CA THR A 12 5.50 -24.51 25.56
C THR A 12 4.87 -23.16 25.18
N LYS A 13 5.11 -22.09 25.97
CA LYS A 13 4.60 -20.75 25.66
C LYS A 13 5.15 -20.22 24.33
N ILE A 14 6.45 -20.36 24.09
CA ILE A 14 7.12 -19.97 22.84
C ILE A 14 6.54 -20.76 21.65
N GLY A 15 6.34 -22.07 21.82
CA GLY A 15 5.74 -22.94 20.81
C GLY A 15 4.35 -22.47 20.38
N TRP A 16 3.47 -22.12 21.34
CA TRP A 16 2.16 -21.54 21.04
C TRP A 16 2.24 -20.21 20.30
N GLN A 17 3.16 -19.33 20.70
CA GLN A 17 3.35 -18.02 20.06
C GLN A 17 3.82 -18.16 18.60
N LEU A 18 4.83 -19.01 18.35
CA LEU A 18 5.32 -19.31 17.00
C LEU A 18 4.25 -19.96 16.13
N THR A 19 3.48 -20.87 16.70
CA THR A 19 2.36 -21.52 16.01
C THR A 19 1.30 -20.50 15.60
N GLY A 20 0.93 -19.59 16.51
CA GLY A 20 0.02 -18.47 16.20
C GLY A 20 0.55 -17.57 15.08
N LEU A 21 1.85 -17.26 15.08
CA LEU A 21 2.48 -16.47 14.02
C LEU A 21 2.42 -17.18 12.67
N LYS A 22 2.67 -18.50 12.62
CA LYS A 22 2.55 -19.32 11.41
C LYS A 22 1.11 -19.29 10.86
N TYR A 23 0.10 -19.44 11.72
CA TYR A 23 -1.29 -19.36 11.31
C TYR A 23 -1.71 -17.97 10.84
N ALA A 24 -1.30 -16.91 11.53
CA ALA A 24 -1.57 -15.53 11.12
C ALA A 24 -0.95 -15.22 9.74
N SER A 25 0.26 -15.72 9.50
CA SER A 25 0.96 -15.61 8.22
C SER A 25 0.21 -16.31 7.08
N LEU A 26 -0.28 -17.53 7.35
CA LEU A 26 -1.08 -18.32 6.41
C LEU A 26 -2.43 -17.63 6.13
N ALA A 27 -3.09 -17.11 7.16
CA ALA A 27 -4.34 -16.37 7.03
C ALA A 27 -4.17 -15.14 6.14
N GLY A 28 -3.15 -14.31 6.38
CA GLY A 28 -2.93 -13.18 5.49
C GLY A 28 -2.52 -13.59 4.07
N LEU A 29 -1.92 -14.77 3.89
CA LEU A 29 -1.49 -15.25 2.56
C LEU A 29 -2.71 -15.69 1.76
N THR A 30 -3.63 -16.40 2.41
CA THR A 30 -4.92 -16.76 1.82
C THR A 30 -5.72 -15.51 1.46
N THR A 31 -5.75 -14.48 2.30
CA THR A 31 -6.38 -13.18 1.97
C THR A 31 -5.74 -12.53 0.74
N LEU A 32 -4.41 -12.51 0.65
CA LEU A 32 -3.70 -11.91 -0.49
C LEU A 32 -3.95 -12.65 -1.80
N PHE A 33 -3.91 -13.99 -1.79
CA PHE A 33 -4.26 -14.78 -2.98
C PHE A 33 -5.72 -14.60 -3.37
N TYR A 34 -6.62 -14.61 -2.39
CA TYR A 34 -8.04 -14.37 -2.63
C TYR A 34 -8.26 -13.02 -3.31
N ASP A 35 -7.58 -11.96 -2.84
CA ASP A 35 -7.66 -10.65 -3.48
C ASP A 35 -7.13 -10.68 -4.91
N ILE A 36 -5.95 -11.27 -5.16
CA ILE A 36 -5.37 -11.41 -6.52
C ILE A 36 -6.35 -12.13 -7.46
N PHE A 37 -6.99 -13.22 -7.01
CA PHE A 37 -7.95 -13.94 -7.84
C PHE A 37 -9.19 -13.11 -8.17
N LEU A 38 -9.68 -12.33 -7.20
CA LEU A 38 -10.80 -11.42 -7.43
C LEU A 38 -10.44 -10.28 -8.39
N THR A 39 -9.22 -9.74 -8.29
CA THR A 39 -8.77 -8.60 -9.09
C THR A 39 -8.20 -8.99 -10.45
N PHE A 40 -7.88 -10.27 -10.67
CA PHE A 40 -7.19 -10.75 -11.86
C PHE A 40 -7.85 -10.32 -13.18
N SER A 41 -9.18 -10.40 -13.28
CA SER A 41 -9.91 -9.99 -14.49
C SER A 41 -9.69 -8.51 -14.81
N ASP A 42 -9.76 -7.66 -13.79
CA ASP A 42 -9.56 -6.22 -13.92
C ASP A 42 -8.09 -5.89 -14.20
N GLU A 43 -7.16 -6.62 -13.60
CA GLU A 43 -5.74 -6.49 -13.88
C GLU A 43 -5.44 -6.81 -15.34
N VAL A 44 -5.95 -7.93 -15.88
CA VAL A 44 -5.76 -8.32 -17.29
C VAL A 44 -6.25 -7.21 -18.22
N LYS A 45 -7.43 -6.68 -17.92
CA LYS A 45 -8.04 -5.61 -18.72
C LYS A 45 -7.27 -4.30 -18.65
N PHE A 46 -6.89 -3.84 -17.45
CA PHE A 46 -6.39 -2.48 -17.24
C PHE A 46 -4.86 -2.38 -17.18
N ILE A 47 -4.20 -3.38 -16.63
CA ILE A 47 -2.75 -3.39 -16.41
C ILE A 47 -2.06 -4.09 -17.56
N TRP A 48 -2.46 -5.31 -17.89
CA TRP A 48 -1.72 -6.14 -18.84
C TRP A 48 -1.83 -5.64 -20.28
N ASN A 49 -3.02 -5.23 -20.72
CA ASN A 49 -3.25 -4.68 -22.06
C ASN A 49 -2.76 -3.23 -22.27
N GLY A 50 -2.35 -2.53 -21.20
CA GLY A 50 -1.90 -1.13 -21.27
C GLY A 50 -0.41 -0.97 -21.57
N ASN A 51 -0.05 0.22 -22.09
CA ASN A 51 1.35 0.66 -22.22
C ASN A 51 2.08 0.61 -20.88
N PHE A 52 3.39 0.38 -20.93
CA PHE A 52 4.22 0.32 -19.73
C PHE A 52 4.25 1.67 -19.02
N THR A 53 3.96 1.68 -17.71
CA THR A 53 3.97 2.87 -16.86
C THR A 53 4.68 2.57 -15.53
N ILE A 54 5.16 3.61 -14.85
CA ILE A 54 5.78 3.48 -13.51
C ILE A 54 4.81 2.83 -12.51
N VAL A 55 3.51 3.13 -12.62
CA VAL A 55 2.47 2.51 -11.78
C VAL A 55 2.37 1.01 -12.04
N LYS A 56 2.44 0.57 -13.31
CA LYS A 56 2.48 -0.86 -13.67
C LYS A 56 3.73 -1.55 -13.13
N LEU A 57 4.90 -0.90 -13.20
CA LEU A 57 6.12 -1.43 -12.59
C LEU A 57 6.00 -1.57 -11.07
N ASN A 58 5.50 -0.54 -10.38
CA ASN A 58 5.28 -0.57 -8.93
C ASN A 58 4.28 -1.67 -8.54
N PHE A 59 3.18 -1.80 -9.29
CA PHE A 59 2.20 -2.88 -9.10
C PHE A 59 2.84 -4.27 -9.24
N ILE A 60 3.67 -4.48 -10.27
CA ILE A 60 4.40 -5.74 -10.47
C ILE A 60 5.37 -5.98 -9.32
N ILE A 61 6.10 -4.97 -8.86
CA ILE A 61 7.03 -5.08 -7.72
C ILE A 61 6.25 -5.47 -6.44
N VAL A 62 5.14 -4.79 -6.15
CA VAL A 62 4.33 -5.06 -4.95
C VAL A 62 3.74 -6.46 -4.99
N THR A 63 3.16 -6.86 -6.12
CA THR A 63 2.50 -8.17 -6.28
C THR A 63 3.52 -9.32 -6.34
N SER A 64 4.65 -9.12 -7.02
CA SER A 64 5.70 -10.14 -7.15
C SER A 64 6.48 -10.32 -5.86
N SER A 65 6.89 -9.22 -5.21
CA SER A 65 7.66 -9.29 -3.96
C SER A 65 6.84 -9.89 -2.82
N SER A 66 5.57 -9.51 -2.68
CA SER A 66 4.70 -10.06 -1.63
C SER A 66 4.47 -11.57 -1.78
N SER A 67 4.32 -12.05 -3.02
CA SER A 67 4.19 -13.48 -3.33
C SER A 67 5.50 -14.24 -3.12
N PHE A 68 6.62 -13.67 -3.58
CA PHE A 68 7.94 -14.32 -3.54
C PHE A 68 8.50 -14.45 -2.12
N THR A 69 8.46 -13.38 -1.30
CA THR A 69 8.97 -13.41 0.07
C THR A 69 8.25 -14.45 0.94
N ARG A 70 7.00 -14.81 0.59
CA ARG A 70 6.13 -15.66 1.41
C ARG A 70 6.08 -17.11 0.98
N LEU A 71 6.20 -17.40 -0.32
CA LEU A 71 6.48 -18.77 -0.76
C LEU A 71 7.69 -19.33 0.01
N LEU A 72 8.71 -18.50 0.23
CA LEU A 72 9.91 -18.86 0.99
C LEU A 72 9.68 -19.05 2.50
N HIS A 73 8.59 -18.52 3.07
CA HIS A 73 8.32 -18.57 4.52
C HIS A 73 7.33 -19.68 4.93
N VAL A 74 6.49 -20.14 3.99
CA VAL A 74 5.51 -21.22 4.23
C VAL A 74 6.14 -22.61 4.21
N ASP A 75 7.30 -22.78 3.56
CA ASP A 75 8.01 -24.07 3.46
C ASP A 75 8.56 -24.62 4.80
N ALA A 76 8.35 -23.91 5.92
CA ALA A 76 8.74 -24.34 7.26
C ALA A 76 7.57 -24.77 8.18
N ALA A 77 6.35 -24.90 7.66
CA ALA A 77 5.18 -25.32 8.44
C ALA A 77 4.66 -26.69 7.97
N PRO A 78 4.74 -27.76 8.79
CA PRO A 78 4.02 -29.00 8.52
C PRO A 78 2.53 -28.75 8.80
N VAL A 79 1.73 -28.53 7.77
CA VAL A 79 0.28 -28.36 7.88
C VAL A 79 -0.43 -29.60 7.33
N GLU A 80 -0.57 -30.63 8.16
CA GLU A 80 -1.74 -31.52 8.08
C GLU A 80 -2.87 -30.83 8.86
N PRO A 81 -4.14 -30.68 8.42
CA PRO A 81 -4.84 -31.33 7.30
C PRO A 81 -5.83 -30.40 6.50
N LEU A 82 -5.64 -30.27 5.18
CA LEU A 82 -6.68 -29.75 4.24
C LEU A 82 -6.72 -30.60 2.93
N HIS A 83 -6.69 -31.92 3.10
CA HIS A 83 -6.19 -32.91 2.14
C HIS A 83 -7.16 -33.37 1.03
N ARG A 84 -8.38 -32.81 0.91
CA ARG A 84 -9.36 -33.28 -0.09
C ARG A 84 -9.62 -32.34 -1.26
N PHE A 85 -9.54 -31.03 -1.09
CA PHE A 85 -9.81 -30.09 -2.18
C PHE A 85 -8.59 -29.79 -3.09
N TRP A 86 -7.37 -30.00 -2.57
CA TRP A 86 -6.13 -29.62 -3.26
C TRP A 86 -5.50 -30.70 -4.16
N ARG A 87 -6.10 -31.91 -4.22
CA ARG A 87 -5.43 -33.13 -4.71
C ARG A 87 -5.10 -33.14 -6.22
N THR A 88 -5.79 -32.32 -7.01
CA THR A 88 -5.51 -32.12 -8.44
C THR A 88 -4.50 -31.00 -8.70
N PHE A 89 -4.46 -29.96 -7.87
CA PHE A 89 -3.41 -28.92 -7.88
C PHE A 89 -2.07 -29.45 -7.34
N LEU A 90 -2.13 -30.46 -6.45
CA LEU A 90 -1.01 -31.14 -5.80
C LEU A 90 -0.05 -31.89 -6.75
N ARG A 91 -0.46 -32.38 -7.93
CA ARG A 91 0.47 -33.13 -8.79
C ARG A 91 1.53 -32.26 -9.46
N ALA A 92 1.19 -31.02 -9.81
CA ALA A 92 2.17 -30.01 -10.25
C ALA A 92 3.01 -29.49 -9.07
N LEU A 93 2.42 -29.44 -7.87
CA LEU A 93 3.11 -29.04 -6.65
C LEU A 93 4.07 -30.12 -6.11
N VAL A 94 3.83 -31.42 -6.33
CA VAL A 94 4.68 -32.54 -5.85
C VAL A 94 6.06 -32.57 -6.52
N TRP A 95 6.15 -32.13 -7.78
CA TRP A 95 7.44 -31.92 -8.43
C TRP A 95 8.20 -30.74 -7.80
N HIS A 96 7.49 -29.69 -7.37
CA HIS A 96 8.05 -28.61 -6.56
C HIS A 96 8.42 -29.06 -5.14
N ILE A 97 7.62 -29.89 -4.46
CA ILE A 97 7.89 -30.40 -3.10
C ILE A 97 9.16 -31.26 -3.05
N SER A 98 9.43 -32.03 -4.11
CA SER A 98 10.66 -32.82 -4.25
C SER A 98 11.93 -31.94 -4.32
N VAL A 99 11.80 -30.74 -4.89
CA VAL A 99 12.84 -29.70 -4.93
C VAL A 99 12.94 -28.98 -3.57
N LEU A 100 11.81 -28.72 -2.91
CA LEU A 100 11.74 -28.11 -1.57
C LEU A 100 12.41 -28.98 -0.48
N GLN A 101 12.35 -30.30 -0.60
CA GLN A 101 13.02 -31.21 0.35
C GLN A 101 14.56 -31.23 0.18
N ARG A 102 15.09 -30.94 -1.02
CA ARG A 102 16.53 -30.69 -1.23
C ARG A 102 16.96 -29.29 -0.78
N ILE A 103 16.05 -28.32 -0.75
CA ILE A 103 16.28 -26.97 -0.19
C ILE A 103 16.40 -27.03 1.34
N TYR A 104 15.73 -27.98 2.01
CA TYR A 104 15.68 -28.10 3.47
C TYR A 104 17.04 -28.33 4.17
N VAL A 105 18.00 -29.01 3.54
CA VAL A 105 19.37 -29.16 4.10
C VAL A 105 20.23 -27.91 3.84
N GLY A 106 19.85 -27.07 2.86
CA GLY A 106 20.42 -25.74 2.66
C GLY A 106 19.86 -24.67 3.62
N ILE A 107 18.79 -24.95 4.37
CA ILE A 107 18.03 -23.95 5.16
C ILE A 107 18.86 -23.30 6.27
N VAL A 108 19.79 -24.00 6.92
CA VAL A 108 20.56 -23.42 8.05
C VAL A 108 21.56 -22.37 7.56
N THR A 109 22.25 -22.62 6.44
CA THR A 109 23.13 -21.62 5.81
C THR A 109 22.34 -20.54 5.07
N LEU A 110 21.15 -20.88 4.55
CA LEU A 110 20.20 -19.92 4.00
C LEU A 110 19.62 -19.01 5.08
N CYS A 111 19.38 -19.47 6.31
CA CYS A 111 18.76 -18.66 7.36
C CYS A 111 19.59 -17.39 7.63
N ASN A 112 20.93 -17.52 7.71
CA ASN A 112 21.82 -16.36 7.88
C ASN A 112 21.80 -15.36 6.71
N ARG A 113 21.48 -15.78 5.48
CA ARG A 113 21.32 -14.87 4.34
C ARG A 113 19.90 -14.33 4.23
N PHE A 114 18.93 -15.18 4.52
CA PHE A 114 17.50 -14.91 4.44
C PHE A 114 17.04 -13.91 5.49
N ILE A 115 17.67 -13.93 6.67
CA ILE A 115 17.36 -13.04 7.78
C ILE A 115 17.48 -11.55 7.43
N LEU A 116 18.40 -11.21 6.51
CA LEU A 116 18.58 -9.84 6.02
C LEU A 116 17.69 -9.59 4.79
N LEU A 117 17.50 -10.60 3.94
CA LEU A 117 16.69 -10.47 2.72
C LEU A 117 15.21 -10.22 3.03
N ALA A 118 14.65 -10.90 4.02
CA ALA A 118 13.24 -10.76 4.39
C ALA A 118 12.86 -9.31 4.76
N PRO A 119 13.55 -8.60 5.68
CA PRO A 119 13.23 -7.21 5.99
C PRO A 119 13.62 -6.23 4.87
N LEU A 120 14.73 -6.45 4.13
CA LEU A 120 15.12 -5.56 3.04
C LEU A 120 14.13 -5.62 1.86
N LEU A 121 13.78 -6.83 1.41
CA LEU A 121 12.93 -7.03 0.23
C LEU A 121 11.44 -6.98 0.59
N GLY A 122 11.04 -7.66 1.66
CA GLY A 122 9.64 -7.74 2.09
C GLY A 122 9.18 -6.55 2.92
N GLY A 123 10.08 -5.96 3.71
CA GLY A 123 9.82 -4.73 4.46
C GLY A 123 10.07 -3.51 3.58
N ILE A 124 11.32 -3.06 3.52
CA ILE A 124 11.70 -1.74 2.97
C ILE A 124 11.19 -1.53 1.54
N ILE A 125 11.49 -2.44 0.60
CA ILE A 125 11.11 -2.24 -0.81
C ILE A 125 9.59 -2.15 -0.96
N LEU A 126 8.86 -2.96 -0.22
CA LEU A 126 7.41 -3.06 -0.33
C LEU A 126 6.71 -1.85 0.29
N THR A 127 7.07 -1.49 1.52
CA THR A 127 6.52 -0.31 2.22
C THR A 127 6.89 0.98 1.49
N PHE A 128 8.14 1.10 1.03
CA PHE A 128 8.57 2.24 0.22
C PHE A 128 7.79 2.35 -1.09
N SER A 129 7.53 1.22 -1.77
CA SER A 129 6.73 1.20 -2.99
C SER A 129 5.32 1.70 -2.76
N ILE A 130 4.71 1.35 -1.63
CA ILE A 130 3.37 1.81 -1.23
C ILE A 130 3.39 3.32 -0.95
N ASN A 131 4.37 3.78 -0.18
CA ASN A 131 4.51 5.19 0.18
C ASN A 131 4.75 6.07 -1.07
N VAL A 132 5.48 5.58 -2.07
CA VAL A 132 5.66 6.26 -3.36
C VAL A 132 4.32 6.46 -4.09
N VAL A 133 3.41 5.47 -4.08
CA VAL A 133 2.12 5.64 -4.75
C VAL A 133 1.19 6.57 -3.97
N ILE A 134 1.21 6.52 -2.63
CA ILE A 134 0.50 7.50 -1.80
C ILE A 134 1.01 8.91 -2.10
N TYR A 135 2.34 9.09 -2.15
CA TYR A 135 2.98 10.35 -2.51
C TYR A 135 2.53 10.86 -3.89
N LEU A 136 2.55 10.01 -4.92
CA LEU A 136 2.13 10.39 -6.28
C LEU A 136 0.67 10.87 -6.31
N ARG A 137 -0.20 10.26 -5.48
CA ARG A 137 -1.61 10.68 -5.37
C ARG A 137 -1.76 12.03 -4.71
N ILE A 138 -1.06 12.28 -3.62
CA ILE A 138 -1.08 13.58 -2.95
C ILE A 138 -0.55 14.65 -3.91
N TYR A 139 0.54 14.37 -4.62
CA TYR A 139 1.08 15.28 -5.62
C TYR A 139 0.08 15.64 -6.72
N ALA A 140 -0.68 14.66 -7.21
CA ALA A 140 -1.75 14.89 -8.18
C ALA A 140 -2.92 15.69 -7.58
N LEU A 141 -3.34 15.38 -6.34
CA LEU A 141 -4.46 16.01 -5.66
C LEU A 141 -4.20 17.50 -5.34
N PHE A 142 -2.96 17.85 -5.03
CA PHE A 142 -2.54 19.24 -4.76
C PHE A 142 -2.15 20.01 -6.03
N GLY A 143 -2.67 19.63 -7.20
CA GLY A 143 -2.48 20.38 -8.44
C GLY A 143 -1.00 20.54 -8.83
N ARG A 144 -0.17 19.54 -8.53
CA ARG A 144 1.29 19.57 -8.77
C ARG A 144 2.04 20.67 -8.00
N ASN A 145 1.56 21.05 -6.82
CA ASN A 145 2.29 21.97 -5.96
C ASN A 145 3.67 21.38 -5.56
N LYS A 146 4.74 21.98 -6.09
CA LYS A 146 6.13 21.51 -5.90
C LYS A 146 6.59 21.58 -4.44
N VAL A 147 6.02 22.47 -3.63
CA VAL A 147 6.43 22.64 -2.22
C VAL A 147 6.01 21.41 -1.41
N VAL A 148 4.73 21.03 -1.51
CA VAL A 148 4.19 19.84 -0.82
C VAL A 148 4.89 18.58 -1.32
N ALA A 149 5.11 18.49 -2.64
CA ALA A 149 5.84 17.37 -3.25
C ALA A 149 7.26 17.23 -2.69
N THR A 150 8.01 18.33 -2.64
CA THR A 150 9.39 18.32 -2.16
C THR A 150 9.46 17.95 -0.69
N ALA A 151 8.57 18.49 0.15
CA ALA A 151 8.50 18.17 1.57
C ALA A 151 8.23 16.67 1.82
N LEU A 152 7.25 16.09 1.12
CA LEU A 152 6.93 14.66 1.24
C LEU A 152 8.06 13.78 0.70
N MET A 153 8.70 14.18 -0.40
CA MET A 153 9.83 13.42 -0.96
C MET A 153 11.04 13.40 -0.01
N ILE A 154 11.36 14.53 0.64
CA ILE A 154 12.40 14.59 1.67
C ILE A 154 12.07 13.64 2.83
N TYR A 155 10.80 13.61 3.26
CA TYR A 155 10.35 12.68 4.30
C TYR A 155 10.56 11.21 3.89
N LEU A 156 10.15 10.84 2.67
CA LEU A 156 10.32 9.48 2.15
C LEU A 156 11.79 9.05 2.06
N LEU A 157 12.67 9.96 1.64
CA LEU A 157 14.11 9.69 1.60
C LEU A 157 14.70 9.52 3.00
N ALA A 158 14.26 10.33 3.97
CA ALA A 158 14.66 10.19 5.36
C ALA A 158 14.19 8.86 5.95
N GLU A 159 12.93 8.46 5.69
CA GLU A 159 12.36 7.18 6.09
C GLU A 159 13.16 6.00 5.51
N LEU A 160 13.45 6.02 4.20
CA LEU A 160 14.28 5.01 3.55
C LEU A 160 15.68 4.95 4.15
N GLY A 161 16.28 6.10 4.42
CA GLY A 161 17.59 6.21 5.08
C GLY A 161 17.60 5.57 6.47
N VAL A 162 16.59 5.86 7.30
CA VAL A 162 16.45 5.28 8.64
C VAL A 162 16.16 3.77 8.57
N GLY A 163 15.34 3.33 7.62
CA GLY A 163 15.07 1.91 7.37
C GLY A 163 16.35 1.16 7.00
N LEU A 164 17.06 1.63 5.98
CA LEU A 164 18.35 1.05 5.56
C LEU A 164 19.37 1.09 6.69
N TRP A 165 19.45 2.18 7.45
CA TRP A 165 20.35 2.28 8.59
C TRP A 165 20.04 1.22 9.66
N SER A 166 18.76 1.06 9.99
CA SER A 166 18.27 0.13 11.02
C SER A 166 18.51 -1.34 10.69
N PHE A 167 18.58 -1.69 9.40
CA PHE A 167 18.81 -3.07 8.96
C PHE A 167 20.25 -3.37 8.52
N LEU A 168 21.04 -2.38 8.10
CA LEU A 168 22.41 -2.58 7.60
C LEU A 168 23.49 -2.39 8.67
N PHE A 169 23.35 -1.43 9.58
CA PHE A 169 24.42 -1.06 10.51
C PHE A 169 24.44 -1.86 11.81
N PRO A 170 23.30 -2.23 12.43
CA PRO A 170 23.31 -3.28 13.43
C PRO A 170 23.22 -4.63 12.72
N LYS A 171 24.23 -5.50 12.91
CA LYS A 171 24.17 -6.87 12.40
C LYS A 171 22.94 -7.56 13.00
N VAL A 172 21.95 -7.85 12.17
CA VAL A 172 20.85 -8.74 12.54
C VAL A 172 21.42 -10.13 12.81
N HIS A 173 20.91 -10.75 13.86
CA HIS A 173 21.35 -12.07 14.30
C HIS A 173 20.13 -12.98 14.47
N PRO A 174 20.25 -14.27 14.14
CA PRO A 174 19.17 -15.22 14.36
C PRO A 174 18.89 -15.34 15.85
N TYR A 175 17.61 -15.36 16.21
CA TYR A 175 17.20 -15.61 17.59
C TYR A 175 17.56 -17.05 17.99
N ILE A 176 18.47 -17.21 18.95
CA ILE A 176 18.86 -18.52 19.46
C ILE A 176 17.92 -18.88 20.61
N LEU A 177 17.12 -19.93 20.43
CA LEU A 177 16.23 -20.42 21.48
C LEU A 177 17.06 -20.91 22.68
N PRO A 178 16.72 -20.51 23.92
CA PRO A 178 17.39 -21.04 25.10
C PRO A 178 17.03 -22.52 25.29
N GLY A 179 18.00 -23.42 25.23
CA GLY A 179 17.79 -24.84 25.45
C GLY A 179 18.93 -25.73 24.93
N PRO A 180 18.89 -27.04 25.24
CA PRO A 180 19.81 -27.99 24.63
C PRO A 180 19.59 -28.06 23.11
N PRO A 181 20.64 -28.32 22.32
CA PRO A 181 20.58 -28.34 20.85
C PRO A 181 19.58 -29.37 20.29
N GLU A 182 19.22 -30.38 21.07
CA GLU A 182 18.20 -31.37 20.74
C GLU A 182 16.80 -30.74 20.53
N MET A 183 16.51 -29.58 21.16
CA MET A 183 15.23 -28.90 20.95
C MET A 183 15.09 -28.31 19.54
N ALA A 184 16.19 -28.06 18.85
CA ALA A 184 16.19 -27.62 17.45
C ALA A 184 15.82 -28.74 16.47
N GLN A 185 15.37 -29.90 16.94
CA GLN A 185 14.82 -30.96 16.09
C GLN A 185 13.29 -30.90 15.96
N TYR A 186 12.61 -30.17 16.85
CA TYR A 186 11.15 -30.08 16.82
C TYR A 186 10.69 -29.10 15.73
N PRO A 187 9.92 -29.55 14.72
CA PRO A 187 9.55 -28.73 13.56
C PRO A 187 8.68 -27.52 13.94
N VAL A 188 7.98 -27.57 15.07
CA VAL A 188 7.19 -26.45 15.60
C VAL A 188 8.10 -25.25 15.91
N LEU A 189 9.30 -25.52 16.41
CA LEU A 189 10.29 -24.50 16.81
C LEU A 189 11.17 -24.02 15.63
N HIS A 190 11.08 -24.66 14.46
CA HIS A 190 11.78 -24.20 13.26
C HIS A 190 11.11 -22.96 12.72
N SER A 191 11.72 -21.80 12.96
CA SER A 191 11.36 -20.52 12.35
C SER A 191 12.59 -19.61 12.32
N CYS A 192 12.90 -19.03 11.17
CA CYS A 192 13.94 -18.01 11.06
C CYS A 192 13.37 -16.67 11.53
N VAL A 193 13.50 -16.38 12.83
CA VAL A 193 13.13 -15.08 13.41
C VAL A 193 14.38 -14.26 13.60
N TRP A 194 14.34 -12.99 13.19
CA TRP A 194 15.40 -12.04 13.44
C TRP A 194 15.14 -11.26 14.72
N GLU A 195 16.22 -11.01 15.46
CA GLU A 195 16.22 -10.05 16.55
C GLU A 195 17.21 -8.93 16.22
N HIS A 196 16.82 -7.68 16.49
CA HIS A 196 17.76 -6.57 16.43
C HIS A 196 18.80 -6.72 17.52
N SER A 197 20.02 -6.24 17.26
CA SER A 197 21.10 -6.26 18.25
C SER A 197 20.62 -5.70 19.59
N VAL A 198 20.97 -6.39 20.67
CA VAL A 198 20.68 -6.00 22.07
C VAL A 198 21.22 -4.60 22.43
N ARG A 199 22.12 -4.05 21.61
CA ARG A 199 22.65 -2.69 21.75
C ARG A 199 21.67 -1.61 21.30
N LEU A 200 20.70 -1.92 20.44
CA LEU A 200 19.67 -0.95 20.05
C LEU A 200 18.58 -0.93 21.12
N SER A 201 18.19 0.26 21.55
CA SER A 201 17.02 0.42 22.40
C SER A 201 15.76 0.03 21.63
N ASN A 202 14.72 -0.44 22.32
CA ASN A 202 13.44 -0.78 21.68
C ASN A 202 12.88 0.41 20.88
N LEU A 203 13.10 1.64 21.38
CA LEU A 203 12.70 2.87 20.68
C LEU A 203 13.44 3.03 19.35
N GLN A 204 14.76 2.79 19.31
CA GLN A 204 15.54 2.85 18.07
C GLN A 204 15.06 1.82 17.04
N SER A 205 14.69 0.61 17.47
CA SER A 205 14.13 -0.40 16.57
C SER A 205 12.73 -0.03 16.05
N ALA A 206 11.97 0.78 16.81
CA ALA A 206 10.65 1.25 16.42
C ALA A 206 10.68 2.51 15.55
N THR A 207 11.82 3.23 15.48
CA THR A 207 11.93 4.52 14.78
C THR A 207 11.47 4.44 13.33
N TYR A 208 11.87 3.40 12.59
CA TYR A 208 11.44 3.21 11.20
C TYR A 208 9.90 3.12 11.09
N GLN A 209 9.28 2.31 11.94
CA GLN A 209 7.83 2.11 11.93
C GLN A 209 7.06 3.38 12.36
N PHE A 210 7.64 4.16 13.28
CA PHE A 210 7.09 5.46 13.66
C PHE A 210 7.17 6.48 12.54
N MET A 211 8.28 6.53 11.79
CA MET A 211 8.39 7.39 10.61
C MET A 211 7.36 6.98 9.55
N GLN A 212 7.20 5.67 9.30
CA GLN A 212 6.18 5.19 8.37
C GLN A 212 4.76 5.59 8.81
N THR A 213 4.42 5.38 10.08
CA THR A 213 3.12 5.80 10.64
C THR A 213 2.93 7.32 10.58
N GLY A 214 4.01 8.08 10.78
CA GLY A 214 4.03 9.54 10.64
C GLY A 214 3.74 9.99 9.22
N PHE A 215 4.39 9.37 8.22
CA PHE A 215 4.12 9.62 6.81
C PHE A 215 2.65 9.36 6.47
N ASP A 216 2.11 8.21 6.88
CA ASP A 216 0.72 7.84 6.63
C ASP A 216 -0.26 8.80 7.30
N THR A 217 0.05 9.27 8.51
CA THR A 217 -0.78 10.26 9.22
C THR A 217 -0.79 11.59 8.47
N ILE A 218 0.37 12.07 8.02
CA ILE A 218 0.46 13.30 7.22
C ILE A 218 -0.32 13.14 5.91
N ALA A 219 -0.13 12.02 5.22
CA ALA A 219 -0.85 11.70 3.99
C ALA A 219 -2.37 11.68 4.21
N PHE A 220 -2.84 11.00 5.25
CA PHE A 220 -4.23 10.91 5.63
C PHE A 220 -4.84 12.30 5.91
N VAL A 221 -4.16 13.13 6.70
CA VAL A 221 -4.60 14.49 7.02
C VAL A 221 -4.65 15.35 5.77
N LEU A 222 -3.62 15.32 4.91
CA LEU A 222 -3.58 16.11 3.67
C LEU A 222 -4.71 15.73 2.71
N ILE A 223 -4.98 14.44 2.54
CA ILE A 223 -6.06 13.93 1.68
C ILE A 223 -7.42 14.29 2.27
N GLY A 224 -7.61 14.09 3.58
CA GLY A 224 -8.85 14.41 4.29
C GLY A 224 -9.18 15.90 4.25
N LEU A 225 -8.22 16.76 4.58
CA LEU A 225 -8.40 18.22 4.53
C LEU A 225 -8.76 18.68 3.13
N LYS A 226 -8.06 18.16 2.10
CA LYS A 226 -8.35 18.52 0.71
C LYS A 226 -9.73 18.02 0.27
N ALA A 227 -10.13 16.82 0.69
CA ALA A 227 -11.47 16.29 0.42
C ALA A 227 -12.57 17.13 1.07
N ILE A 228 -12.37 17.60 2.32
CA ILE A 228 -13.32 18.47 3.02
C ILE A 228 -13.41 19.84 2.33
N LEU A 229 -12.28 20.44 1.98
CA LEU A 229 -12.24 21.75 1.32
C LEU A 229 -12.90 21.72 -0.06
N ASP A 230 -12.70 20.64 -0.82
CA ASP A 230 -13.29 20.48 -2.15
C ASP A 230 -14.75 19.98 -2.10
N SER A 231 -15.25 19.55 -0.93
CA SER A 231 -16.62 19.04 -0.77
C SER A 231 -17.70 20.10 -1.00
N ASN A 232 -17.36 21.39 -0.97
CA ASN A 232 -18.33 22.46 -1.17
C ASN A 232 -18.69 22.68 -2.66
N ASP A 233 -17.89 22.13 -3.57
CA ASP A 233 -18.10 22.26 -5.01
C ASP A 233 -18.96 21.08 -5.51
N GLN A 234 -20.14 21.35 -6.07
CA GLN A 234 -21.21 20.37 -6.34
C GLN A 234 -20.85 19.21 -7.31
N ASN A 235 -19.62 19.13 -7.78
CA ASN A 235 -19.13 18.07 -8.65
C ASN A 235 -18.73 16.84 -7.81
N GLY A 236 -19.75 16.12 -7.32
CA GLY A 236 -19.68 15.00 -6.37
C GLY A 236 -18.86 13.77 -6.78
N LEU A 237 -18.22 13.77 -7.96
CA LEU A 237 -17.34 12.67 -8.39
C LEU A 237 -16.05 12.61 -7.56
N ARG A 238 -15.42 13.77 -7.29
CA ARG A 238 -14.18 13.82 -6.50
C ARG A 238 -14.41 13.46 -5.04
N SER A 239 -15.55 13.88 -4.49
CA SER A 239 -15.96 13.55 -3.12
C SER A 239 -16.18 12.05 -2.95
N LYS A 240 -16.89 11.38 -3.88
CA LYS A 240 -17.05 9.92 -3.83
C LYS A 240 -15.73 9.16 -3.99
N MET A 241 -14.87 9.61 -4.89
CA MET A 241 -13.55 9.00 -5.09
C MET A 241 -12.65 9.16 -3.85
N ALA A 242 -12.73 10.30 -3.17
CA ALA A 242 -12.05 10.53 -1.91
C ALA A 242 -12.64 9.66 -0.78
N GLN A 243 -13.97 9.52 -0.74
CA GLN A 243 -14.66 8.71 0.26
C GLN A 243 -14.28 7.22 0.17
N ASP A 244 -14.25 6.67 -1.04
CA ASP A 244 -13.85 5.27 -1.25
C ASP A 244 -12.37 5.05 -0.92
N GLY A 245 -11.50 6.03 -1.25
CA GLY A 245 -10.08 5.99 -0.91
C GLY A 245 -9.82 6.10 0.59
N PHE A 246 -10.62 6.88 1.31
CA PHE A 246 -10.43 7.22 2.72
C PHE A 246 -10.43 6.00 3.64
N LEU A 247 -11.36 5.06 3.43
CA LEU A 247 -11.45 3.86 4.25
C LEU A 247 -10.15 3.03 4.19
N TYR A 248 -9.52 2.94 3.01
CA TYR A 248 -8.25 2.23 2.85
C TYR A 248 -7.14 2.89 3.65
N PHE A 249 -7.07 4.23 3.69
CA PHE A 249 -6.08 4.95 4.49
C PHE A 249 -6.27 4.72 5.99
N VAL A 250 -7.52 4.72 6.47
CA VAL A 250 -7.81 4.42 7.89
C VAL A 250 -7.31 3.02 8.26
N VAL A 251 -7.58 2.02 7.41
CA VAL A 251 -7.11 0.65 7.63
C VAL A 251 -5.58 0.60 7.63
N VAL A 252 -4.91 1.16 6.63
CA VAL A 252 -3.44 1.18 6.53
C VAL A 252 -2.81 1.87 7.75
N LEU A 253 -3.33 3.03 8.14
CA LEU A 253 -2.86 3.78 9.30
C LEU A 253 -3.01 2.96 10.60
N SER A 254 -4.17 2.31 10.79
CA SER A 254 -4.42 1.50 11.98
C SER A 254 -3.49 0.29 12.09
N LEU A 255 -3.14 -0.33 10.96
CA LEU A 255 -2.19 -1.45 10.92
C LEU A 255 -0.78 -1.00 11.24
N ASN A 256 -0.34 0.12 10.67
CA ASN A 256 0.99 0.66 10.93
C ASN A 256 1.15 1.15 12.37
N MET A 257 0.09 1.74 12.94
CA MET A 257 0.05 2.09 14.35
C MET A 257 0.08 0.85 15.25
N THR A 258 -0.70 -0.19 14.93
CA THR A 258 -0.70 -1.46 15.68
C THR A 258 0.68 -2.11 15.63
N TRP A 259 1.33 -2.11 14.46
CA TRP A 259 2.69 -2.61 14.32
C TRP A 259 3.71 -1.80 15.14
N ALA A 260 3.63 -0.46 15.12
CA ALA A 260 4.49 0.40 15.95
C ALA A 260 4.33 0.09 17.45
N LEU A 261 3.09 -0.01 17.92
CA LEU A 261 2.78 -0.32 19.32
C LEU A 261 3.27 -1.72 19.73
N MET A 262 3.14 -2.71 18.83
CA MET A 262 3.65 -4.06 19.06
C MET A 262 5.17 -4.09 19.21
N ILE A 263 5.94 -3.27 18.48
CA ILE A 263 7.40 -3.23 18.64
C ILE A 263 7.80 -2.74 20.04
N ILE A 264 7.04 -1.81 20.62
CA ILE A 264 7.36 -1.18 21.91
C ILE A 264 6.93 -2.06 23.08
N PHE A 265 5.68 -2.54 23.04
CA PHE A 265 5.03 -3.16 24.20
C PHE A 265 5.09 -4.69 24.18
N ALA A 266 5.28 -5.33 23.02
CA ALA A 266 5.27 -6.78 22.95
C ALA A 266 6.61 -7.40 23.41
N PRO A 267 6.58 -8.62 23.95
CA PRO A 267 7.80 -9.37 24.25
C PRO A 267 8.58 -9.64 22.95
N PRO A 268 9.91 -9.83 23.01
CA PRO A 268 10.80 -9.88 21.84
C PRO A 268 10.31 -10.78 20.70
N LEU A 269 9.76 -11.94 21.03
CA LEU A 269 9.25 -12.90 20.04
C LEU A 269 7.98 -12.43 19.30
N LEU A 270 7.19 -11.54 19.90
CA LEU A 270 5.94 -11.02 19.32
C LEU A 270 6.07 -9.63 18.70
N ARG A 271 7.19 -8.92 18.87
CA ARG A 271 7.36 -7.53 18.37
C ARG A 271 7.03 -7.39 16.88
N TYR A 272 7.37 -8.40 16.09
CA TYR A 272 7.16 -8.42 14.64
C TYR A 272 5.95 -9.24 14.21
N ALA A 273 5.14 -9.74 15.15
CA ALA A 273 3.98 -10.56 14.83
C ALA A 273 2.93 -9.79 13.99
N ALA A 274 2.83 -8.48 14.20
CA ALA A 274 1.94 -7.61 13.42
C ALA A 274 2.53 -7.15 12.07
N ALA A 275 3.85 -7.26 11.87
CA ALA A 275 4.50 -6.83 10.62
C ALA A 275 3.90 -7.56 9.41
N GLN A 276 3.75 -8.88 9.58
CA GLN A 276 3.35 -9.76 8.52
C GLN A 276 1.91 -9.53 8.02
N PRO A 277 0.87 -9.48 8.88
CA PRO A 277 -0.49 -9.13 8.45
C PRO A 277 -0.61 -7.67 7.99
N ALA A 278 0.12 -6.73 8.60
CA ALA A 278 0.11 -5.32 8.19
C ALA A 278 0.57 -5.18 6.73
N ILE A 279 1.71 -5.77 6.39
CA ILE A 279 2.24 -5.78 5.03
C ILE A 279 1.24 -6.38 4.02
N GLN A 280 0.61 -7.51 4.36
CA GLN A 280 -0.35 -8.17 3.49
C GLN A 280 -1.57 -7.31 3.18
N LEU A 281 -2.16 -6.76 4.25
CA LEU A 281 -3.37 -5.98 4.11
C LEU A 281 -3.06 -4.64 3.42
N GLN A 282 -1.88 -4.06 3.62
CA GLN A 282 -1.40 -2.92 2.85
C GLN A 282 -1.29 -3.22 1.35
N CYS A 283 -0.75 -4.38 0.95
CA CYS A 283 -0.72 -4.78 -0.46
C CYS A 283 -2.12 -4.90 -1.05
N VAL A 284 -3.05 -5.54 -0.35
CA VAL A 284 -4.45 -5.68 -0.77
C VAL A 284 -5.12 -4.32 -0.93
N CYS A 285 -5.00 -3.44 0.08
CA CYS A 285 -5.53 -2.08 0.03
C CYS A 285 -4.95 -1.33 -1.17
N MET A 286 -3.64 -1.43 -1.39
CA MET A 286 -2.92 -0.75 -2.46
C MET A 286 -3.33 -1.24 -3.86
N ASN A 287 -3.51 -2.55 -4.04
CA ASN A 287 -3.97 -3.15 -5.29
C ASN A 287 -5.38 -2.66 -5.65
N ARG A 288 -6.32 -2.76 -4.71
CA ARG A 288 -7.71 -2.28 -4.90
C ARG A 288 -7.77 -0.80 -5.19
N MET A 289 -7.00 -0.04 -4.42
CA MET A 289 -6.91 1.40 -4.56
C MET A 289 -6.33 1.80 -5.93
N THR A 290 -5.43 1.01 -6.53
CA THR A 290 -4.88 1.25 -7.88
C THR A 290 -5.87 0.88 -8.97
N LEU A 291 -6.59 -0.24 -8.81
CA LEU A 291 -7.60 -0.68 -9.77
C LEU A 291 -8.80 0.27 -9.81
N SER A 292 -9.23 0.81 -8.67
CA SER A 292 -10.33 1.79 -8.63
C SER A 292 -9.99 3.04 -9.45
N LEU A 293 -8.75 3.55 -9.36
CA LEU A 293 -8.29 4.67 -10.19
C LEU A 293 -8.35 4.36 -11.69
N MET A 294 -7.89 3.16 -12.07
CA MET A 294 -7.86 2.76 -13.46
C MET A 294 -9.28 2.60 -14.01
N SER A 295 -10.19 2.01 -13.23
CA SER A 295 -11.60 1.88 -13.60
C SER A 295 -12.24 3.24 -13.92
N PHE A 296 -12.05 4.26 -13.08
CA PHE A 296 -12.58 5.60 -13.32
C PHE A 296 -12.08 6.23 -14.63
N ARG A 297 -10.79 6.00 -14.97
CA ARG A 297 -10.22 6.49 -16.22
C ARG A 297 -10.95 5.93 -17.45
N PHE A 298 -11.31 4.65 -17.42
CA PHE A 298 -11.99 4.00 -18.54
C PHE A 298 -13.46 4.40 -18.64
N SER A 299 -14.16 4.58 -17.52
CA SER A 299 -15.56 5.03 -17.52
C SER A 299 -15.72 6.41 -18.15
N GLY A 300 -14.80 7.35 -17.91
CA GLY A 300 -14.87 8.70 -18.50
C GLY A 300 -14.69 8.73 -20.02
N VAL A 301 -13.98 7.76 -20.61
CA VAL A 301 -13.77 7.71 -22.07
C VAL A 301 -15.03 7.26 -22.81
N ASN A 302 -15.78 6.32 -22.25
CA ASN A 302 -16.97 5.79 -22.92
C ASN A 302 -18.17 6.74 -22.86
N SER A 303 -18.36 7.47 -21.76
CA SER A 303 -19.49 8.41 -21.62
C SER A 303 -19.39 9.62 -22.55
N GLY A 304 -18.19 10.06 -22.94
CA GLY A 304 -18.03 11.20 -23.84
C GLY A 304 -18.38 10.93 -25.31
N GLY A 305 -18.55 9.66 -25.70
CA GLY A 305 -18.80 9.26 -27.09
C GLY A 305 -20.28 9.17 -27.48
N GLU A 306 -21.18 8.87 -26.54
CA GLU A 306 -22.60 8.65 -26.86
C GLU A 306 -23.43 9.93 -26.89
N ASP A 307 -23.10 10.94 -26.08
CA ASP A 307 -23.89 12.18 -26.02
C ASP A 307 -23.67 13.09 -27.23
N ILE A 308 -22.53 12.98 -27.93
CA ILE A 308 -22.28 13.75 -29.15
C ILE A 308 -23.17 13.26 -30.31
N ASN A 309 -23.53 11.97 -30.34
CA ASN A 309 -24.35 11.41 -31.43
C ASN A 309 -25.86 11.61 -31.25
N ARG A 310 -26.34 12.09 -30.09
CA ARG A 310 -27.77 12.40 -29.88
C ARG A 310 -28.12 13.88 -30.05
N GLY A 311 -27.11 14.77 -30.13
CA GLY A 311 -27.33 16.21 -30.35
C GLY A 311 -27.07 16.70 -31.79
N ILE A 312 -26.37 15.93 -32.63
CA ILE A 312 -26.05 16.33 -34.02
C ILE A 312 -27.13 15.79 -34.97
N GLY A 313 -28.36 16.26 -34.75
CA GLY A 313 -29.37 16.34 -35.80
C GLY A 313 -29.52 17.80 -36.20
N ASN A 314 -29.15 18.14 -37.43
CA ASN A 314 -29.60 19.32 -38.19
C ASN A 314 -28.89 20.68 -38.07
N TYR A 315 -27.60 20.77 -37.73
CA TYR A 315 -26.84 22.00 -38.06
C TYR A 315 -25.56 21.72 -38.83
N SER A 316 -25.76 21.56 -40.14
CA SER A 316 -24.73 21.65 -41.16
C SER A 316 -24.19 23.08 -41.20
N ASN A 317 -22.99 23.31 -40.68
CA ASN A 317 -22.23 24.51 -41.04
C ASN A 317 -20.76 24.13 -41.25
N GLU A 318 -20.40 24.05 -42.52
CA GLU A 318 -19.02 24.12 -43.00
C GLU A 318 -18.40 25.42 -42.48
N ASN A 319 -17.28 25.37 -41.73
CA ASN A 319 -16.15 26.33 -41.84
C ASN A 319 -15.13 26.33 -40.69
N LEU A 320 -15.20 25.45 -39.68
CA LEU A 320 -14.17 25.45 -38.61
C LEU A 320 -13.07 24.41 -38.84
N LYS A 321 -12.21 24.67 -39.83
CA LYS A 321 -10.84 24.13 -39.91
C LYS A 321 -9.95 24.87 -38.90
N GLY A 322 -10.08 24.55 -37.62
CA GLY A 322 -9.33 25.19 -36.53
C GLY A 322 -8.46 24.21 -35.74
N ARG A 323 -7.17 24.13 -36.10
CA ARG A 323 -6.03 23.65 -35.29
C ARG A 323 -6.31 22.50 -34.31
N SER A 324 -6.14 21.27 -34.80
CA SER A 324 -5.84 20.11 -33.96
C SER A 324 -4.50 20.33 -33.23
N GLY A 325 -4.60 20.87 -32.01
CA GLY A 325 -3.49 20.98 -31.08
C GLY A 325 -3.02 19.59 -30.69
N LYS A 326 -1.90 19.15 -31.26
CA LYS A 326 -1.20 17.91 -30.95
C LYS A 326 -0.86 17.89 -29.45
N ARG A 327 -1.74 17.32 -28.62
CA ARG A 327 -1.52 17.10 -27.19
C ARG A 327 -0.22 16.32 -27.02
N ARG A 328 0.81 17.00 -26.53
CA ARG A 328 2.12 16.39 -26.24
C ARG A 328 1.88 15.26 -25.22
N GLY A 329 2.12 14.02 -25.65
CA GLY A 329 2.12 12.86 -24.78
C GLY A 329 3.22 13.00 -23.74
N SER A 330 2.89 13.59 -22.60
CA SER A 330 3.75 13.59 -21.42
C SER A 330 3.96 12.13 -21.00
N TRP A 331 5.23 11.74 -20.93
CA TRP A 331 5.69 10.37 -20.70
C TRP A 331 5.38 9.86 -19.28
N VAL A 332 5.07 10.78 -18.36
CA VAL A 332 4.33 10.49 -17.14
C VAL A 332 2.88 10.73 -17.48
N GLY A 333 2.03 9.70 -17.50
CA GLY A 333 0.58 9.76 -17.80
C GLY A 333 -0.21 10.64 -16.82
N THR A 334 0.13 11.93 -16.79
CA THR A 334 -0.35 12.98 -15.90
C THR A 334 -1.62 13.62 -16.43
N SER A 335 -2.02 13.30 -17.66
CA SER A 335 -3.39 13.51 -18.17
C SER A 335 -4.43 12.62 -17.49
N THR A 336 -4.03 11.66 -16.66
CA THR A 336 -4.96 10.81 -15.88
C THR A 336 -5.59 11.53 -14.69
N PHE A 337 -5.03 12.67 -14.27
CA PHE A 337 -5.57 13.48 -13.16
C PHE A 337 -5.99 14.90 -13.56
N GLU A 338 -5.82 15.26 -14.83
CA GLU A 338 -6.48 16.44 -15.40
C GLU A 338 -7.91 16.02 -15.75
N ALA A 339 -8.80 16.04 -14.76
CA ALA A 339 -10.22 16.14 -15.05
C ALA A 339 -10.36 17.35 -15.99
N ALA A 340 -10.92 17.11 -17.18
CA ALA A 340 -11.16 18.18 -18.13
C ALA A 340 -12.04 19.23 -17.44
N PHE A 341 -11.43 20.31 -16.98
CA PHE A 341 -12.14 21.56 -16.85
C PHE A 341 -12.47 21.94 -18.29
N THR A 342 -13.68 21.59 -18.72
CA THR A 342 -14.33 22.39 -19.74
C THR A 342 -14.50 23.76 -19.11
N ASP A 343 -13.52 24.64 -19.38
CA ASP A 343 -13.72 26.07 -19.24
C ASP A 343 -14.99 26.34 -20.03
N SER A 344 -16.08 26.48 -19.29
CA SER A 344 -17.34 26.95 -19.80
C SER A 344 -17.03 28.41 -20.07
N ASP A 345 -16.56 28.68 -21.29
CA ASP A 345 -16.38 30.03 -21.81
C ASP A 345 -17.70 30.76 -21.55
N CYS A 346 -17.69 31.54 -20.46
CA CYS A 346 -18.65 32.60 -20.21
C CYS A 346 -18.37 33.63 -21.31
N SER A 347 -18.89 33.32 -22.49
CA SER A 347 -18.89 34.19 -23.64
C SER A 347 -19.80 35.35 -23.24
N THR A 348 -19.13 36.43 -22.86
CA THR A 348 -19.59 37.79 -22.87
C THR A 348 -20.65 38.01 -23.94
N LEU A 349 -21.91 38.08 -23.50
CA LEU A 349 -23.00 38.70 -24.24
C LEU A 349 -22.57 40.14 -24.61
N PRO A 350 -22.66 40.54 -25.88
CA PRO A 350 -22.37 41.90 -26.27
C PRO A 350 -23.55 42.81 -25.90
N GLY A 351 -23.26 43.82 -25.08
CA GLY A 351 -23.89 45.14 -25.15
C GLY A 351 -25.35 45.26 -24.69
N THR A 352 -25.54 45.61 -23.42
CA THR A 352 -26.68 46.44 -23.00
C THR A 352 -26.14 47.72 -22.36
N PRO A 353 -26.47 48.92 -22.87
CA PRO A 353 -25.99 50.18 -22.30
C PRO A 353 -26.84 50.60 -21.10
N GLY A 354 -26.14 50.90 -19.99
CA GLY A 354 -26.47 51.98 -19.07
C GLY A 354 -27.72 51.84 -18.18
N LEU A 355 -27.50 51.47 -16.92
CA LEU A 355 -28.36 51.87 -15.80
C LEU A 355 -27.46 52.29 -14.62
N PRO A 356 -27.55 53.52 -14.11
CA PRO A 356 -26.76 53.98 -12.99
C PRO A 356 -27.31 53.40 -11.68
N LEU A 357 -26.50 52.58 -11.01
CA LEU A 357 -26.84 52.02 -9.71
C LEU A 357 -26.42 53.02 -8.61
N GLN A 358 -27.41 53.71 -8.05
CA GLN A 358 -27.29 54.53 -6.84
C GLN A 358 -26.96 53.63 -5.64
N PHE A 359 -25.91 53.98 -4.90
CA PHE A 359 -25.66 53.45 -3.56
C PHE A 359 -26.51 54.20 -2.53
N PRO A 360 -27.29 53.52 -1.69
CA PRO A 360 -27.81 54.14 -0.48
C PRO A 360 -26.71 54.13 0.59
N THR A 361 -26.18 55.31 0.88
CA THR A 361 -25.55 55.63 2.16
C THR A 361 -26.57 55.45 3.27
N SER A 362 -26.31 54.53 4.19
CA SER A 362 -27.06 54.39 5.44
C SER A 362 -26.07 54.37 6.61
N ALA A 363 -25.97 55.54 7.24
CA ALA A 363 -25.43 55.71 8.59
C ALA A 363 -26.59 55.69 9.60
N ARG A 364 -26.46 54.91 10.68
CA ARG A 364 -27.04 55.10 12.04
C ARG A 364 -26.67 53.88 12.90
N SER A 365 -25.89 54.00 13.98
CA SER A 365 -26.14 54.56 15.34
C SER A 365 -26.88 53.60 16.27
N GLY A 366 -26.27 53.30 17.43
CA GLY A 366 -26.90 52.77 18.67
C GLY A 366 -27.48 51.35 18.55
N ASP A 367 -27.52 50.50 19.58
CA ASP A 367 -27.49 50.72 21.02
C ASP A 367 -27.01 49.46 21.76
N SER A 368 -26.59 49.69 23.00
CA SER A 368 -26.40 48.80 24.15
C SER A 368 -27.37 47.60 24.28
N PHE A 369 -26.84 46.44 24.70
CA PHE A 369 -27.07 45.82 26.02
C PHE A 369 -25.98 44.79 26.34
#